data_AF-A0A3C8CAV9-F1
#
_entry.id   AF-A0A3C8CAV9-F1
#
_cell.length_a   1.000
_cell.length_b   1.000
_cell.length_c   1.000
_cell.angle_alpha   90.00
_cell.angle_beta   90.00
_cell.angle_gamma   90.00
#
_symmetry.space_group_name_H-M   'P 1'
#
loop_
_entity.id
_entity.type
_entity.pdbx_description
1 polymer ?
#
loop_
_entity_poly.entity_id
_entity_poly.type
_entity_poly.pdbx_seq_one_letter_code
_entity_poly.pdbx_strand_id
1 'polypeptide(L)'
;MDQGKNYFHLHLISDSTGETLMAAGRAAAAQFHGAQALEHVYPLIRNRKQLLAVLDAIDGAPGIVLYTIIDTDLASIIELKCR
;
A
#
# COMPACT_ATOMS: atom_id res chain seq x y z
N MET A 1 -27.58 12.94 -7.97
CA MET A 1 -26.32 13.63 -8.29
C MET A 1 -25.22 12.81 -7.64
N ASP A 2 -24.54 11.96 -8.41
CA ASP A 2 -23.38 11.22 -7.95
C ASP A 2 -22.27 12.26 -7.76
N GLN A 3 -22.02 12.66 -6.51
CA GLN A 3 -20.89 13.54 -6.23
C GLN A 3 -19.64 12.77 -6.59
N GLY A 4 -18.84 13.31 -7.52
CA GLY A 4 -17.68 12.63 -8.09
C GLY A 4 -16.81 12.03 -6.99
N LYS A 5 -16.68 10.70 -7.00
CA LYS A 5 -15.86 10.00 -6.01
C LYS A 5 -14.41 10.44 -6.16
N ASN A 6 -13.80 10.89 -5.07
CA ASN A 6 -12.38 11.20 -5.06
C ASN A 6 -11.60 9.88 -4.99
N TYR A 7 -10.69 9.65 -5.93
CA TYR A 7 -9.84 8.47 -5.93
C TYR A 7 -8.51 8.76 -5.23
N PHE A 8 -7.98 7.77 -4.52
CA PHE A 8 -6.63 7.82 -3.96
C PHE A 8 -5.94 6.47 -4.14
N HIS A 9 -4.62 6.49 -4.31
CA HIS A 9 -3.82 5.28 -4.40
C HIS A 9 -3.60 4.69 -3.00
N LEU A 10 -3.84 3.38 -2.86
CA LEU A 10 -3.58 2.62 -1.65
C LEU A 10 -2.65 1.45 -1.98
N HIS A 11 -1.39 1.56 -1.56
CA HIS A 11 -0.35 0.58 -1.79
C HIS A 11 -0.25 -0.38 -0.60
N LEU A 12 -0.33 -1.68 -0.86
CA LEU A 12 -0.35 -2.75 0.14
C LEU A 12 0.87 -3.65 -0.06
N ILE A 13 1.87 -3.55 0.82
CA ILE A 13 3.15 -4.27 0.70
C ILE A 13 3.22 -5.41 1.73
N SER A 14 3.41 -6.66 1.30
CA SER A 14 3.47 -7.82 2.21
C SER A 14 4.60 -8.77 1.86
N ASP A 15 5.27 -9.33 2.88
CA ASP A 15 6.24 -10.44 2.73
C ASP A 15 5.56 -11.81 2.53
N SER A 16 4.25 -11.88 2.79
CA SER A 16 3.36 -13.02 2.58
C SER A 16 2.36 -12.75 1.43
N THR A 17 1.08 -13.11 1.59
CA THR A 17 0.03 -12.97 0.57
C THR A 17 -0.63 -11.59 0.52
N GLY A 18 -0.55 -10.80 1.59
CA GLY A 18 -1.17 -9.47 1.66
C GLY A 18 -2.68 -9.46 1.95
N GLU A 19 -3.30 -10.61 2.22
CA GLU A 19 -4.75 -10.70 2.47
C GLU A 19 -5.18 -9.92 3.72
N THR A 20 -4.36 -9.95 4.78
CA THR A 20 -4.61 -9.16 5.99
C THR A 20 -4.65 -7.66 5.70
N LEU A 21 -3.72 -7.16 4.87
CA LEU A 21 -3.69 -5.76 4.46
C LEU A 21 -4.90 -5.38 3.61
N MET A 22 -5.32 -6.25 2.69
CA MET A 22 -6.51 -6.00 1.88
C MET A 22 -7.77 -5.92 2.75
N ALA A 23 -7.94 -6.85 3.70
CA ALA A 23 -9.09 -6.83 4.61
C ALA A 23 -9.10 -5.56 5.46
N ALA A 24 -7.97 -5.19 6.05
CA ALA A 24 -7.85 -3.98 6.88
C ALA A 24 -8.04 -2.69 6.06
N GLY A 25 -7.40 -2.61 4.88
CA GLY A 25 -7.50 -1.48 3.96
C GLY A 25 -8.93 -1.24 3.49
N ARG A 26 -9.66 -2.30 3.12
CA ARG A 26 -11.07 -2.21 2.73
C ARG A 26 -11.97 -1.81 3.89
N ALA A 27 -11.76 -2.38 5.08
CA ALA A 27 -12.53 -2.02 6.26
C ALA A 27 -12.36 -0.54 6.61
N ALA A 28 -11.12 -0.01 6.52
CA ALA A 28 -10.82 1.39 6.72
C ALA A 28 -11.42 2.28 5.62
N ALA A 29 -11.24 1.93 4.35
CA ALA A 29 -11.76 2.69 3.21
C ALA A 29 -13.30 2.81 3.24
N ALA A 30 -14.00 1.75 3.69
CA ALA A 30 -15.46 1.76 3.82
C ALA A 30 -16.00 2.83 4.79
N GLN A 31 -15.15 3.41 5.64
CA GLN A 31 -15.54 4.50 6.53
C GLN A 31 -15.65 5.86 5.81
N PHE A 32 -15.13 5.97 4.57
CA PHE A 32 -15.01 7.23 3.84
C PHE A 32 -15.86 7.23 2.56
N HIS A 33 -17.15 7.53 2.69
CA HIS A 33 -18.15 7.49 1.59
C HIS A 33 -17.81 8.38 0.37
N GLY A 34 -17.01 9.43 0.54
CA GLY A 34 -16.59 10.35 -0.53
C GLY A 34 -15.26 9.99 -1.21
N ALA A 35 -14.59 8.92 -0.76
CA ALA A 35 -13.28 8.52 -1.24
C ALA A 35 -13.26 7.04 -1.65
N GLN A 36 -12.64 6.74 -2.78
CA GLN A 36 -12.48 5.37 -3.27
C GLN A 36 -11.00 5.03 -3.42
N ALA A 37 -10.57 3.95 -2.76
CA ALA A 37 -9.20 3.46 -2.87
C ALA A 37 -9.00 2.75 -4.22
N LEU A 38 -7.92 3.10 -4.93
CA LEU A 38 -7.34 2.32 -6.00
C LEU A 38 -6.23 1.45 -5.40
N GLU A 39 -6.54 0.17 -5.18
CA GLU A 39 -5.64 -0.77 -4.50
C GLU A 39 -4.49 -1.24 -5.42
N HIS A 40 -3.27 -1.14 -4.93
CA HIS A 40 -2.06 -1.72 -5.53
C HIS A 40 -1.47 -2.74 -4.58
N VAL A 41 -1.52 -4.02 -4.92
CA VAL A 41 -1.10 -5.11 -4.02
C VAL A 41 0.25 -5.66 -4.45
N TYR A 42 1.19 -5.69 -3.50
CA TYR A 42 2.55 -6.18 -3.70
C TYR A 42 2.82 -7.34 -2.71
N PRO A 43 2.44 -8.58 -3.07
CA PRO A 43 2.70 -9.75 -2.24
C PRO A 43 4.14 -10.25 -2.41
N LEU A 44 4.59 -11.09 -1.47
CA LEU A 44 5.88 -11.80 -1.53
C LEU A 44 7.11 -10.90 -1.66
N ILE A 45 7.06 -9.70 -1.06
CA ILE A 45 8.20 -8.78 -0.98
C ILE A 45 9.12 -9.22 0.16
N ARG A 46 10.16 -9.96 -0.19
CA ARG A 46 11.04 -10.66 0.76
C ARG A 46 12.51 -10.26 0.65
N ASN A 47 12.84 -9.35 -0.25
CA ASN A 47 14.19 -8.84 -0.39
C ASN A 47 14.21 -7.39 -0.89
N ARG A 48 15.38 -6.77 -0.72
CA ARG A 48 15.62 -5.36 -1.05
C ARG A 48 15.39 -5.05 -2.53
N LYS A 49 15.73 -5.96 -3.45
CA LYS A 49 15.54 -5.74 -4.90
C LYS A 49 14.05 -5.63 -5.25
N GLN A 50 13.23 -6.54 -4.72
CA GLN A 50 11.78 -6.49 -4.90
C GLN A 50 11.20 -5.21 -4.30
N LEU A 51 11.60 -4.87 -3.07
CA LEU A 51 11.10 -3.68 -2.38
C LEU A 51 11.42 -2.38 -3.15
N LEU A 52 12.64 -2.24 -3.68
CA LEU A 52 13.02 -1.05 -4.44
C LEU A 52 12.20 -0.89 -5.73
N ALA A 53 11.85 -1.98 -6.41
CA ALA A 53 10.97 -1.91 -7.58
C ALA A 53 9.54 -1.49 -7.21
N VAL A 54 9.05 -1.91 -6.04
CA VAL A 54 7.75 -1.47 -5.52
C VAL A 54 7.76 0.02 -5.19
N LEU A 55 8.83 0.51 -4.55
CA LEU A 55 8.98 1.92 -4.21
C LEU A 55 9.05 2.82 -5.46
N ASP A 56 9.74 2.38 -6.51
CA ASP A 56 9.75 3.08 -7.81
C ASP A 56 8.35 3.16 -8.44
N ALA A 57 7.55 2.09 -8.33
CA ALA A 57 6.15 2.10 -8.77
C ALA A 57 5.28 3.04 -7.93
N ILE A 58 5.55 3.17 -6.63
CA ILE A 58 4.86 4.12 -5.74
C ILE A 58 5.22 5.56 -6.10
N ASP A 59 6.49 5.86 -6.39
CA ASP A 59 6.92 7.19 -6.82
C ASP A 59 6.23 7.62 -8.12
N GLY A 60 5.94 6.67 -9.02
CA GLY A 60 5.18 6.90 -10.25
C GLY A 60 3.67 7.14 -10.04
N ALA A 61 3.11 6.70 -8.92
CA ALA A 61 1.70 6.87 -8.58
C ALA A 61 1.53 7.08 -7.06
N PRO A 62 1.87 8.27 -6.53
CA PRO A 62 1.96 8.48 -5.08
C PRO A 62 0.62 8.26 -4.35
N GLY A 63 0.71 7.70 -3.14
CA GLY A 63 -0.47 7.37 -2.34
C GLY A 63 -0.15 6.91 -0.92
N ILE A 64 -1.17 6.40 -0.24
CA ILE A 64 -1.05 5.84 1.11
C ILE A 64 -0.37 4.47 1.00
N VAL A 65 0.60 4.21 1.89
CA VAL A 65 1.30 2.92 1.97
C VAL A 65 0.92 2.22 3.28
N LEU A 66 0.37 1.01 3.17
CA LEU A 66 0.20 0.08 4.28
C LEU A 66 1.09 -1.14 4.04
N TYR A 67 1.77 -1.62 5.08
CA TYR A 67 2.65 -2.78 4.95
C TYR A 67 2.58 -3.75 6.12
N THR A 68 2.88 -5.01 5.83
CA THR A 68 3.14 -6.07 6.80
C THR A 68 4.44 -6.73 6.39
N ILE A 69 5.53 -6.33 7.04
CA ILE A 69 6.88 -6.82 6.76
C ILE A 69 7.51 -7.18 8.10
N ILE A 70 7.91 -8.45 8.26
CA ILE A 70 8.58 -8.93 9.48
C ILE A 70 10.06 -8.53 9.49
N ASP A 71 10.70 -8.52 8.32
CA ASP A 71 12.11 -8.13 8.17
C ASP A 71 12.30 -6.64 8.50
N THR A 72 13.03 -6.36 9.57
CA THR A 72 13.23 -5.01 10.10
C THR A 72 14.03 -4.10 9.17
N ASP A 73 14.93 -4.67 8.36
CA ASP A 73 15.74 -3.89 7.41
C ASP A 73 14.87 -3.43 6.25
N LEU A 74 14.01 -4.32 5.74
CA LEU A 74 13.02 -3.96 4.71
C LEU A 74 11.99 -2.96 5.23
N ALA A 75 11.46 -3.15 6.44
CA ALA A 75 10.53 -2.21 7.06
C ALA A 75 11.15 -0.82 7.22
N SER A 76 12.40 -0.74 7.68
CA SER A 76 13.12 0.53 7.83
C SER A 76 13.32 1.28 6.51
N ILE A 77 13.52 0.55 5.41
CA ILE A 77 13.61 1.15 4.06
C ILE A 77 12.28 1.78 3.65
N ILE A 78 11.15 1.11 3.92
CA ILE A 78 9.80 1.65 3.66
C ILE A 78 9.60 2.94 4.46
N GLU A 79 9.84 2.90 5.77
CA GLU A 79 9.65 4.07 6.64
C GLU A 79 10.53 5.26 6.24
N LEU A 80 11.78 5.02 5.84
CA LEU A 80 12.68 6.09 5.40
C LEU A 80 12.23 6.72 4.08
N LYS A 81 11.69 5.91 3.16
CA LYS A 81 11.29 6.35 1.82
C LYS A 81 9.91 6.99 1.77
N CYS A 82 9.03 6.65 2.71
CA CYS A 82 7.66 7.15 2.79
C CYS A 82 7.46 8.24 3.87
N ARG A 83 8.54 8.86 4.35
CA ARG A 83 8.51 10.07 5.21
C ARG A 83 8.26 11.33 4.39
#